data_AF-A0A8S9UXZ5-F1
#
_entry.id   AF-A0A8S9UXZ5-F1
#
_cell.length_a   1.000
_cell.length_b   1.000
_cell.length_c   1.000
_cell.angle_alpha   90.00
_cell.angle_beta   90.00
_cell.angle_gamma   90.00
#
_symmetry.space_group_name_H-M   'P 1'
#
loop_
_entity.id
_entity.type
_entity.pdbx_description
1 polymer ?
#
loop_
_entity_poly.entity_id
_entity_poly.type
_entity_poly.pdbx_seq_one_letter_code
_entity_poly.pdbx_strand_id
1 'polypeptide(L)'
;MGFLHNIAGSVISLLLTALVAHYTELQVYAAVCVGIQWLSALYAIPKQNERYFDLTGSVTYAVVSLLAYSASSSVSWRESALIALVWL
;
A
#
# COMPACT_ATOMS: atom_id res chain seq x y z
N MET A 1 -20.64 -1.91 -15.27
CA MET A 1 -19.92 -1.34 -14.12
C MET A 1 -19.15 -0.12 -14.61
N GLY A 2 -19.53 1.09 -14.17
CA GLY A 2 -19.21 2.34 -14.86
C GLY A 2 -17.84 2.93 -14.51
N PHE A 3 -17.13 3.42 -15.51
CA PHE A 3 -15.85 4.15 -15.41
C PHE A 3 -15.81 5.19 -14.27
N LEU A 4 -16.89 5.95 -14.10
CA LEU A 4 -17.03 6.94 -13.01
C LEU A 4 -16.95 6.32 -11.61
N HIS A 5 -17.52 5.13 -11.43
CA HIS A 5 -17.46 4.42 -10.15
C HIS A 5 -16.01 4.00 -9.82
N ASN A 6 -15.26 3.55 -10.82
CA ASN A 6 -13.85 3.19 -10.65
C ASN A 6 -13.00 4.41 -10.32
N ILE A 7 -13.20 5.53 -11.02
CA ILE A 7 -12.50 6.79 -10.72
C ILE A 7 -12.82 7.25 -9.30
N ALA A 8 -14.10 7.29 -8.92
CA ALA A 8 -14.51 7.71 -7.59
C ALA A 8 -13.88 6.83 -6.51
N GLY A 9 -13.88 5.50 -6.71
CA GLY A 9 -13.19 4.56 -5.83
C GLY A 9 -11.70 4.85 -5.70
N SER A 10 -10.99 5.06 -6.81
CA SER A 10 -9.56 5.41 -6.79
C SER A 10 -9.28 6.72 -6.07
N VAL A 11 -10.08 7.77 -6.30
CA VAL A 11 -9.93 9.06 -5.62
C VAL A 11 -10.15 8.91 -4.12
N ILE A 12 -11.21 8.21 -3.70
CA ILE A 12 -11.50 7.97 -2.29
C ILE A 12 -10.34 7.22 -1.62
N SER A 13 -9.83 6.16 -2.26
CA SER A 13 -8.69 5.40 -1.75
C SER A 13 -7.44 6.27 -1.59
N LEU A 14 -7.09 7.07 -2.60
CA LEU A 14 -5.94 7.97 -2.53
C LEU A 14 -6.09 9.02 -1.44
N LEU A 15 -7.28 9.60 -1.26
CA LEU A 15 -7.56 10.57 -0.20
C LEU A 15 -7.43 9.93 1.19
N LEU A 16 -7.97 8.73 1.38
CA LEU A 16 -7.83 7.99 2.64
C LEU A 16 -6.37 7.66 2.94
N THR A 17 -5.62 7.17 1.95
CA THR A 17 -4.19 6.91 2.09
C THR A 17 -3.42 8.19 2.46
N ALA A 18 -3.69 9.31 1.78
CA ALA A 18 -3.04 10.58 2.07
C ALA A 18 -3.39 11.10 3.47
N LEU A 19 -4.65 10.98 3.88
CA LEU A 19 -5.11 11.39 5.21
C LEU A 19 -4.39 10.59 6.31
N VAL A 20 -4.41 9.26 6.20
CA VAL A 20 -3.73 8.38 7.18
C VAL A 20 -2.24 8.68 7.21
N ALA A 21 -1.59 8.75 6.04
CA ALA A 21 -0.17 9.01 5.95
C ALA A 21 0.24 10.38 6.50
N HIS A 22 -0.63 11.38 6.42
CA HIS A 22 -0.40 12.69 7.02
C HIS A 22 -0.41 12.62 8.55
N TYR A 23 -1.42 11.98 9.15
CA TYR A 23 -1.53 11.86 10.61
C TYR A 23 -0.52 10.91 11.24
N THR A 24 0.05 9.98 10.47
CA THR A 24 1.05 9.02 10.95
C THR A 24 2.48 9.36 10.54
N GLU A 25 2.69 10.47 9.83
CA GLU A 25 3.99 10.85 9.25
C GLU A 25 4.63 9.78 8.36
N LEU A 26 3.79 9.01 7.64
CA LEU A 26 4.21 7.94 6.74
C LEU A 26 4.07 8.30 5.25
N GLN A 27 4.13 9.58 4.89
CA GLN A 27 3.85 10.06 3.53
C GLN A 27 4.77 9.41 2.48
N VAL A 28 6.06 9.30 2.79
CA VAL A 28 7.04 8.66 1.89
C VAL A 28 6.71 7.19 1.66
N TYR A 29 6.42 6.45 2.73
CA TYR A 29 6.08 5.02 2.66
C TYR A 29 4.78 4.80 1.88
N ALA A 30 3.76 5.61 2.13
CA ALA A 30 2.50 5.57 1.40
C ALA A 30 2.68 5.87 -0.09
N ALA A 31 3.49 6.88 -0.44
CA ALA A 31 3.80 7.23 -1.82
C ALA A 31 4.54 6.09 -2.54
N VAL A 32 5.47 5.41 -1.87
CA VAL A 32 6.17 4.24 -2.42
C VAL A 32 5.20 3.10 -2.70
N CYS A 33 4.31 2.75 -1.76
CA CYS A 33 3.31 1.70 -1.95
C CYS A 33 2.39 2.00 -3.14
N VAL A 34 1.81 3.21 -3.19
CA VAL A 34 0.92 3.62 -4.29
C VAL A 34 1.67 3.64 -5.62
N GLY A 35 2.89 4.20 -5.64
CA GLY A 35 3.72 4.29 -6.83
C GLY A 35 4.05 2.92 -7.40
N ILE A 36 4.52 1.97 -6.59
CA ILE A 36 4.84 0.62 -7.06
C ILE A 36 3.59 -0.10 -7.56
N GLN A 37 2.43 0.03 -6.89
CA GLN A 37 1.20 -0.59 -7.37
C GLN A 37 0.74 0.00 -8.72
N TRP A 38 0.87 1.31 -8.91
CA TRP A 38 0.54 1.94 -10.18
C TRP A 38 1.52 1.54 -11.30
N LEU A 39 2.81 1.45 -10.99
CA LEU A 39 3.81 0.97 -11.93
C LEU A 39 3.60 -0.50 -12.30
N SER A 40 3.24 -1.35 -11.33
CA SER A 40 2.93 -2.77 -11.60
C SER A 40 1.67 -2.91 -12.46
N ALA A 41 0.68 -2.02 -12.30
CA ALA A 41 -0.52 -1.97 -13.13
C ALA A 41 -0.20 -1.79 -14.63
N LEU A 42 0.81 -0.95 -14.95
CA LEU A 42 1.23 -0.70 -16.34
C LEU A 42 1.69 -1.99 -17.05
N TYR A 43 2.24 -2.94 -16.30
CA TYR A 43 2.64 -4.25 -16.83
C TYR A 43 1.51 -5.28 -16.73
N ALA A 44 0.83 -5.33 -15.58
CA ALA A 44 -0.16 -6.36 -15.26
C ALA A 44 -1.42 -6.25 -16.11
N ILE A 45 -1.93 -5.03 -16.32
CA ILE A 45 -3.20 -4.80 -17.02
C ILE A 45 -3.10 -5.23 -18.50
N PRO A 46 -2.09 -4.79 -19.29
CA PRO A 46 -1.99 -5.22 -20.69
C PRO A 46 -1.77 -6.73 -20.83
N LYS A 47 -1.09 -7.34 -19.86
CA LYS A 47 -0.78 -8.78 -19.87
C LYS A 47 -1.81 -9.65 -19.14
N GLN A 48 -2.88 -9.05 -18.60
CA GLN A 48 -3.91 -9.73 -17.82
C GLN A 48 -3.29 -10.64 -16.72
N ASN A 49 -2.22 -10.17 -16.08
CA ASN A 49 -1.46 -10.96 -15.11
C ASN A 49 -1.78 -10.49 -13.68
N GLU A 50 -2.93 -10.94 -13.19
CA GLU A 50 -3.40 -10.66 -11.82
C GLU A 50 -2.40 -11.14 -10.77
N ARG A 51 -1.83 -12.34 -10.95
CA ARG A 51 -0.85 -12.91 -10.02
C ARG A 51 0.38 -12.01 -9.84
N TYR A 52 0.86 -11.38 -10.91
CA TYR A 52 1.96 -10.43 -10.82
C TYR A 52 1.55 -9.17 -10.06
N PHE A 53 0.35 -8.64 -10.32
CA PHE A 53 -0.18 -7.45 -9.64
C PHE A 53 -0.34 -7.68 -8.13
N ASP A 54 -0.89 -8.83 -7.76
CA ASP A 54 -1.13 -9.21 -6.36
C ASP A 54 0.18 -9.50 -5.63
N LEU A 55 1.12 -10.20 -6.27
CA LEU A 55 2.42 -10.52 -5.67
C LEU A 55 3.26 -9.26 -5.47
N THR A 56 3.34 -8.39 -6.47
CA THR A 56 4.07 -7.13 -6.35
C THR A 56 3.47 -6.23 -5.29
N GLY A 57 2.14 -6.16 -5.22
CA GLY A 57 1.43 -5.41 -4.18
C GLY A 57 1.69 -5.94 -2.78
N SER A 58 1.43 -7.22 -2.55
CA SER A 58 1.61 -7.86 -1.23
C SER A 58 3.05 -7.78 -0.73
N VAL A 59 4.04 -8.07 -1.59
CA VAL A 59 5.47 -7.94 -1.24
C VAL A 59 5.83 -6.48 -0.91
N THR A 60 5.32 -5.52 -1.68
CA THR A 60 5.57 -4.10 -1.41
C THR A 60 5.04 -3.69 -0.04
N TYR A 61 3.78 -4.03 0.26
CA TYR A 61 3.18 -3.72 1.55
C TYR A 61 3.93 -4.39 2.72
N ALA A 62 4.33 -5.66 2.56
CA ALA A 62 5.08 -6.38 3.59
C ALA A 62 6.46 -5.75 3.86
N VAL A 63 7.20 -5.41 2.80
CA VAL A 63 8.53 -4.79 2.93
C VAL A 63 8.44 -3.38 3.51
N VAL A 64 7.50 -2.56 3.02
CA VAL A 64 7.34 -1.18 3.49
C VAL A 64 6.84 -1.14 4.93
N SER A 65 5.95 -2.05 5.34
CA SER A 65 5.49 -2.16 6.72
C SER A 65 6.64 -2.54 7.66
N LEU A 66 7.47 -3.53 7.27
CA LEU A 66 8.65 -3.91 8.04
C LEU A 66 9.68 -2.77 8.12
N LEU A 67 9.88 -2.04 7.03
CA LEU A 67 10.78 -0.87 7.01
C LEU A 67 10.28 0.21 7.97
N ALA A 68 9.00 0.59 7.90
CA ALA A 68 8.41 1.58 8.79
C ALA A 68 8.50 1.15 10.27
N TYR A 69 8.25 -0.13 10.55
CA TYR A 69 8.42 -0.71 11.87
C TYR A 69 9.88 -0.62 12.37
N SER A 70 10.85 -0.96 11.51
CA SER A 70 12.28 -0.93 11.84
C SER A 70 12.84 0.49 12.04
N ALA A 71 12.24 1.47 11.38
CA ALA A 71 12.64 2.87 11.46
C ALA A 71 11.96 3.61 12.63
N SER A 72 10.96 3.00 13.28
CA SER A 72 10.25 3.62 14.39
C SER A 72 11.15 3.76 15.62
N SER A 73 11.15 4.96 16.22
CA SER A 73 11.91 5.27 17.44
C SER A 73 11.32 4.62 18.69
N SER A 74 10.03 4.24 18.64
CA SER A 74 9.35 3.51 19.70
C SER A 74 8.36 2.53 19.10
N VAL A 75 8.44 1.28 19.52
CA VAL A 75 7.54 0.23 19.05
C VAL A 75 6.69 -0.28 20.21
N SER A 76 5.38 -0.19 20.04
CA SER A 76 4.39 -0.78 20.91
C SER A 76 4.05 -2.21 20.48
N TRP A 77 3.58 -3.03 21.42
CA TRP A 77 3.11 -4.40 21.12
C TRP A 77 1.97 -4.42 20.09
N ARG A 78 1.18 -3.34 19.99
CA ARG A 78 0.09 -3.21 19.01
C ARG A 78 0.65 -3.10 17.60
N GLU A 79 1.72 -2.32 17.41
CA GLU A 79 2.42 -2.21 16.13
C GLU A 79 3.10 -3.52 15.77
N SER A 80 3.69 -4.23 16.74
CA SER A 80 4.26 -5.57 16.53
C SER A 80 3.20 -6.58 16.10
N ALA A 81 2.01 -6.56 16.73
CA ALA A 81 0.90 -7.44 16.36
C ALA A 81 0.36 -7.10 14.95
N LEU A 82 0.23 -5.81 14.62
CA LEU A 82 -0.19 -5.37 13.29
C LEU A 82 0.81 -5.80 12.22
N ILE A 83 2.12 -5.68 12.48
CA ILE A 83 3.13 -6.16 11.54
C ILE A 83 3.05 -7.68 11.38
N ALA A 84 2.88 -8.44 12.47
CA ALA A 84 2.74 -9.88 12.36
C ALA A 84 1.54 -10.28 11.49
N LEU A 85 0.41 -9.57 11.59
CA LEU A 85 -0.77 -9.82 10.76
C LEU A 85 -0.57 -9.50 9.28
N VAL A 86 0.28 -8.54 8.93
CA VAL A 86 0.61 -8.24 7.52
C VAL A 86 1.41 -9.40 6.88
N TRP A 87 2.10 -10.19 7.69
CA TRP A 87 2.99 -11.26 7.25
C TRP A 87 2.39 -12.68 7.39
N LEU A 88 1.14 -12.81 7.85
CA LEU A 88 0.37 -14.05 7.94
C LEU A 88 -0.56 -14.21 6.73
#